data_AF-A0A0R1U1C0-F1
#
_entry.id   AF-A0A0R1U1C0-F1
#
_cell.length_a   1.000
_cell.length_b   1.000
_cell.length_c   1.000
_cell.angle_alpha   90.00
_cell.angle_beta   90.00
_cell.angle_gamma   90.00
#
_symmetry.space_group_name_H-M   'P 1'
#
loop_
_entity.id
_entity.type
_entity.pdbx_description
1 polymer ?
#
loop_
_entity_poly.entity_id
_entity_poly.type
_entity_poly.pdbx_seq_one_letter_code
_entity_poly.pdbx_strand_id
1 'polypeptide(L)'
;MDFYMRLPRNRREFAVFLLIVSLISVNLIAPVISMFELGFSLKVWHNTLRVLPFIWLAVVILVILTQKPAGKLKDLIVHPKDSFRSQITINIMCNVFLMSFFMTAIGGWIGQGAINYIPIGEFLAKWPRNFGIAFIVEAIIAQPIARYFLYRYHLTKETFE
;
A
#
# COMPACT_ATOMS: atom_id res chain seq x y z
N MET A 1 26.83 2.25 0.25
CA MET A 1 26.67 2.07 1.72
C MET A 1 25.34 2.65 2.24
N ASP A 2 24.70 3.65 1.61
CA ASP A 2 23.38 4.19 2.04
C ASP A 2 22.14 3.28 1.90
N PHE A 3 22.29 2.12 1.27
CA PHE A 3 21.15 1.28 0.87
C PHE A 3 20.57 0.45 2.03
N TYR A 4 21.43 -0.21 2.81
CA TYR A 4 21.03 -0.99 3.99
C TYR A 4 20.39 -0.11 5.08
N MET A 5 20.59 1.21 5.00
CA MET A 5 19.96 2.21 5.87
C MET A 5 18.47 2.45 5.51
N ARG A 6 18.00 2.06 4.33
CA ARG A 6 16.63 2.35 3.84
C ARG A 6 15.69 1.15 3.91
N LEU A 7 16.16 0.04 4.46
CA LEU A 7 15.39 -1.19 4.64
C LEU A 7 15.23 -1.50 6.13
N PRO A 8 14.09 -2.09 6.53
CA PRO A 8 13.93 -2.58 7.88
C PRO A 8 14.88 -3.77 8.11
N ARG A 9 15.68 -3.68 9.18
CA ARG A 9 16.70 -4.66 9.61
C ARG A 9 16.15 -5.66 10.63
N ASN A 10 15.05 -5.33 11.31
CA ASN A 10 14.41 -6.18 12.32
C ASN A 10 12.88 -6.07 12.29
N ARG A 11 12.20 -6.93 13.07
CA ARG A 11 10.72 -6.96 13.14
C ARG A 11 10.10 -5.65 13.64
N ARG A 12 10.80 -4.89 14.49
CA ARG A 12 10.30 -3.61 15.01
C ARG A 12 10.33 -2.54 13.92
N GLU A 13 11.44 -2.42 13.22
CA GLU A 13 11.56 -1.52 12.06
C GLU A 13 10.59 -1.89 10.94
N PHE A 14 10.36 -3.18 10.71
CA PHE A 14 9.35 -3.63 9.75
C PHE A 14 7.94 -3.18 10.17
N ALA A 15 7.59 -3.32 11.46
CA ALA A 15 6.29 -2.87 11.97
C ALA A 15 6.12 -1.34 11.85
N VAL A 16 7.16 -0.57 12.16
CA VAL A 16 7.15 0.90 11.99
C VAL A 16 7.03 1.28 10.52
N PHE A 17 7.81 0.63 9.65
CA PHE A 17 7.74 0.83 8.21
C PHE A 17 6.34 0.56 7.67
N LEU A 18 5.74 -0.59 8.05
CA LEU A 18 4.39 -0.97 7.68
C LEU A 18 3.35 0.04 8.18
N LEU A 19 3.51 0.53 9.41
CA LEU A 19 2.62 1.52 10.01
C LEU A 19 2.64 2.83 9.21
N ILE A 20 3.83 3.34 8.88
CA ILE A 20 3.99 4.58 8.10
C ILE A 20 3.36 4.42 6.71
N VAL A 21 3.71 3.36 5.99
CA VAL A 21 3.18 3.10 4.64
C VAL A 21 1.66 2.97 4.70
N SER A 22 1.12 2.11 5.56
CA SER A 22 -0.32 1.85 5.61
C SER A 22 -1.14 3.07 6.00
N LEU A 23 -0.68 3.90 6.95
CA LEU A 23 -1.38 5.11 7.35
C LEU A 23 -1.39 6.15 6.24
N ILE A 24 -0.25 6.41 5.59
CA ILE A 24 -0.18 7.35 4.46
C ILE A 24 -1.08 6.85 3.32
N SER A 25 -0.94 5.58 2.95
CA SER A 25 -1.65 4.99 1.83
C SER A 25 -3.15 5.02 2.04
N VAL A 26 -3.67 4.60 3.20
CA VAL A 26 -5.12 4.57 3.43
C VAL A 26 -5.72 5.97 3.48
N ASN A 27 -5.01 6.96 4.04
CA ASN A 27 -5.49 8.34 4.10
C ASN A 27 -5.48 9.07 2.75
N LEU A 28 -4.67 8.62 1.78
CA LEU A 28 -4.65 9.19 0.43
C LEU A 28 -5.54 8.40 -0.53
N ILE A 29 -5.35 7.08 -0.58
CA ILE A 29 -5.97 6.21 -1.58
C ILE A 29 -7.48 6.12 -1.35
N ALA A 30 -7.94 5.84 -0.13
CA ALA A 30 -9.36 5.58 0.11
C ALA A 30 -10.25 6.81 -0.16
N PRO A 31 -9.90 8.03 0.28
CA PRO A 31 -10.65 9.23 -0.07
C PRO A 31 -10.64 9.54 -1.57
N VAL A 32 -9.49 9.41 -2.22
CA VAL A 32 -9.39 9.66 -3.67
C VAL A 32 -10.27 8.69 -4.45
N ILE A 33 -10.19 7.39 -4.18
CA ILE A 33 -11.04 6.38 -4.82
C ILE A 33 -12.52 6.67 -4.56
N SER A 34 -12.89 6.98 -3.31
CA SER A 34 -14.27 7.25 -2.93
C SER A 34 -14.84 8.48 -3.66
N MET A 35 -14.05 9.54 -3.83
CA MET A 35 -14.48 10.72 -4.59
C MET A 35 -14.61 10.43 -6.10
N PHE A 36 -13.74 9.59 -6.67
CA PHE A 36 -13.88 9.14 -8.06
C PHE A 36 -15.10 8.24 -8.28
N GLU A 37 -15.62 7.61 -7.24
CA GLU A 37 -16.73 6.66 -7.33
C GLU A 37 -18.09 7.27 -6.99
N LEU A 38 -18.15 8.08 -5.93
CA LEU A 38 -19.38 8.66 -5.40
C LEU A 38 -19.51 10.16 -5.69
N GLY A 39 -18.49 10.76 -6.32
CA GLY A 39 -18.43 12.19 -6.62
C GLY A 39 -17.63 13.00 -5.60
N PHE A 40 -17.12 14.14 -6.06
CA PHE A 40 -16.31 15.06 -5.26
C PHE A 40 -17.20 15.92 -4.37
N SER A 41 -17.31 15.54 -3.08
CA SER A 41 -18.01 16.35 -2.08
C SER A 41 -17.39 16.15 -0.69
N LEU A 42 -17.50 17.18 0.16
CA LEU A 42 -17.10 17.09 1.57
C LEU A 42 -17.88 16.01 2.32
N LYS A 43 -19.12 15.74 1.91
CA LYS A 43 -19.95 14.66 2.48
C LYS A 43 -19.35 13.29 2.20
N VAL A 44 -18.94 13.03 0.96
CA VAL A 44 -18.27 11.77 0.58
C VAL A 44 -16.96 11.63 1.35
N TRP A 45 -16.14 12.69 1.39
CA TRP A 45 -14.87 12.68 2.13
C TRP A 45 -15.08 12.34 3.62
N HIS A 46 -16.00 13.02 4.29
CA HIS A 46 -16.29 12.76 5.71
C HIS A 46 -16.84 11.34 5.94
N ASN A 47 -17.66 10.82 5.02
CA ASN A 47 -18.14 9.44 5.12
C ASN A 47 -17.00 8.42 4.97
N THR A 48 -16.08 8.65 4.03
CA THR A 48 -14.90 7.79 3.86
C THR A 48 -14.04 7.74 5.12
N LEU A 49 -13.87 8.87 5.83
CA LEU A 49 -13.12 8.90 7.08
C LEU A 49 -13.72 8.00 8.18
N ARG A 50 -15.04 7.79 8.19
CA ARG A 50 -15.71 6.93 9.16
C ARG A 50 -15.42 5.44 8.94
N VAL A 51 -15.28 5.02 7.69
CA VAL A 51 -14.97 3.63 7.33
C VAL A 51 -13.46 3.35 7.27
N LEU A 52 -12.65 4.40 7.29
CA LEU A 52 -11.20 4.36 7.16
C LEU A 52 -10.50 3.41 8.15
N PRO A 53 -10.90 3.30 9.44
CA PRO A 53 -10.29 2.34 10.37
C PRO A 53 -10.44 0.89 9.92
N PHE A 54 -11.59 0.53 9.35
CA PHE A 54 -11.86 -0.82 8.85
C PHE A 54 -11.07 -1.11 7.58
N ILE A 55 -10.97 -0.12 6.68
CA ILE A 55 -10.13 -0.21 5.48
C ILE A 55 -8.65 -0.40 5.89
N TRP A 56 -8.18 0.35 6.89
CA TRP A 56 -6.80 0.26 7.35
C TRP A 56 -6.47 -1.13 7.92
N LEU A 57 -7.35 -1.69 8.75
CA LEU A 57 -7.17 -3.06 9.25
C LEU A 57 -7.11 -4.09 8.12
N ALA A 58 -8.01 -3.98 7.12
CA ALA A 58 -8.00 -4.87 5.96
C ALA A 58 -6.69 -4.76 5.16
N VAL A 59 -6.18 -3.53 4.95
CA VAL A 59 -4.90 -3.29 4.28
C VAL A 59 -3.74 -3.91 5.05
N VAL A 60 -3.65 -3.70 6.36
CA VAL A 60 -2.55 -4.27 7.18
C VAL A 60 -2.55 -5.80 7.11
N ILE A 61 -3.72 -6.42 7.23
CA ILE A 61 -3.87 -7.89 7.11
C ILE A 61 -3.43 -8.35 5.72
N LEU A 62 -3.91 -7.70 4.66
CA LEU A 62 -3.57 -8.07 3.31
C LEU A 62 -2.08 -7.90 3.02
N VAL A 63 -1.43 -6.81 3.43
CA VAL A 63 0.03 -6.65 3.27
C VAL A 63 0.77 -7.86 3.84
N ILE A 64 0.41 -8.30 5.05
CA ILE A 64 1.06 -9.42 5.73
C ILE A 64 0.83 -10.73 4.98
N LEU A 65 -0.36 -10.94 4.43
CA LEU A 65 -0.73 -12.14 3.66
C LEU A 65 -0.09 -12.14 2.26
N THR A 66 -0.08 -10.99 1.58
CA THR A 66 0.32 -10.88 0.17
C THR A 66 1.81 -10.59 -0.02
N GLN A 67 2.56 -10.14 1.00
CA GLN A 67 3.99 -9.85 0.85
C GLN A 67 4.82 -11.03 0.35
N LYS A 68 4.53 -12.25 0.82
CA LYS A 68 5.26 -13.47 0.43
C LYS A 68 4.97 -13.86 -1.03
N PRO A 69 3.70 -13.99 -1.46
CA PRO A 69 3.41 -14.26 -2.86
C PRO A 69 3.84 -13.12 -3.78
N ALA A 70 3.77 -11.86 -3.34
CA ALA A 70 4.28 -10.72 -4.10
C ALA A 70 5.80 -10.82 -4.33
N GLY A 71 6.55 -11.21 -3.29
CA GLY A 71 7.99 -11.46 -3.39
C GLY A 71 8.32 -12.54 -4.42
N LYS A 72 7.60 -13.66 -4.39
CA LYS A 72 7.75 -14.73 -5.39
C LYS A 72 7.45 -14.24 -6.80
N LEU A 73 6.38 -13.47 -6.99
CA LEU A 73 6.03 -12.90 -8.29
C LEU A 73 7.13 -11.94 -8.78
N LYS A 74 7.68 -11.13 -7.89
CA LYS A 74 8.79 -10.23 -8.19
C LYS A 74 10.07 -11.00 -8.58
N ASP A 75 10.36 -12.13 -7.93
CA ASP A 75 11.53 -12.97 -8.28
C ASP A 75 11.39 -13.68 -9.64
N LEU A 76 10.16 -13.79 -10.18
CA LEU A 76 9.93 -14.26 -11.56
C LEU A 76 10.19 -13.17 -12.61
N ILE A 77 10.15 -11.90 -12.22
CA ILE A 77 10.29 -10.75 -13.12
C ILE A 77 11.72 -10.19 -13.09
N VAL A 78 12.36 -10.17 -11.93
CA VAL A 78 13.64 -9.48 -11.71
C VAL A 78 14.74 -10.47 -11.34
N HIS A 79 15.90 -10.36 -12.01
CA HIS A 79 17.05 -11.19 -11.69
C HIS A 79 17.80 -10.63 -10.46
N PRO A 80 18.38 -11.46 -9.57
CA PRO A 80 19.09 -10.99 -8.38
C PRO A 80 20.23 -9.98 -8.62
N LYS A 81 20.78 -9.95 -9.84
CA LYS A 81 21.84 -9.02 -10.25
C LYS A 81 21.32 -7.68 -10.80
N ASP A 82 20.00 -7.53 -10.96
CA ASP A 82 19.41 -6.29 -11.44
C ASP A 82 19.59 -5.14 -10.44
N SER A 83 19.48 -3.92 -10.97
CA SER A 83 19.63 -2.72 -10.16
C SER A 83 18.66 -2.74 -8.97
N PHE A 84 19.13 -2.22 -7.83
CA PHE A 84 18.31 -2.11 -6.64
C PHE A 84 17.01 -1.31 -6.88
N ARG A 85 17.06 -0.30 -7.75
CA ARG A 85 15.87 0.48 -8.13
C ARG A 85 14.84 -0.42 -8.83
N SER A 86 15.28 -1.26 -9.76
CA SER A 86 14.43 -2.25 -10.42
C SER A 86 13.82 -3.22 -9.40
N GLN A 87 14.63 -3.73 -8.47
CA GLN A 87 14.20 -4.64 -7.41
C GLN A 87 13.09 -4.02 -6.54
N ILE A 88 13.24 -2.77 -6.09
CA ILE A 88 12.19 -2.09 -5.32
C ILE A 88 10.95 -1.84 -6.17
N THR A 89 11.10 -1.24 -7.35
CA THR A 89 9.96 -0.81 -8.17
C THR A 89 9.07 -1.99 -8.50
N ILE A 90 9.66 -3.11 -8.91
CA ILE A 90 8.90 -4.33 -9.21
C ILE A 90 8.34 -4.95 -7.94
N ASN A 91 9.05 -4.91 -6.82
CA ASN A 91 8.49 -5.36 -5.54
C ASN A 91 7.27 -4.54 -5.13
N ILE A 92 7.30 -3.20 -5.26
CA ILE A 92 6.15 -2.33 -5.02
C ILE A 92 5.01 -2.70 -5.98
N MET A 93 5.31 -2.82 -7.28
CA MET A 93 4.32 -3.19 -8.29
C MET A 93 3.62 -4.50 -7.96
N CYS A 94 4.36 -5.58 -7.65
CA CYS A 94 3.79 -6.89 -7.31
C CYS A 94 2.99 -6.84 -6.00
N ASN A 95 3.45 -6.11 -5.00
CA ASN A 95 2.73 -5.95 -3.73
C ASN A 95 1.41 -5.21 -3.94
N VAL A 96 1.45 -4.05 -4.59
CA VAL A 96 0.26 -3.24 -4.86
C VAL A 96 -0.71 -3.97 -5.79
N PHE A 97 -0.20 -4.70 -6.79
CA PHE A 97 -1.03 -5.51 -7.67
C PHE A 97 -1.87 -6.51 -6.89
N LEU A 98 -1.22 -7.37 -6.08
CA LEU A 98 -1.93 -8.39 -5.30
C LEU A 98 -2.88 -7.76 -4.27
N MET A 99 -2.45 -6.73 -3.55
CA MET A 99 -3.30 -6.05 -2.57
C MET A 99 -4.50 -5.38 -3.22
N SER A 100 -4.31 -4.67 -4.33
CA SER A 100 -5.39 -3.97 -5.06
C SER A 100 -6.43 -4.93 -5.60
N PHE A 101 -6.01 -6.12 -6.02
CA PHE A 101 -6.90 -7.18 -6.48
C PHE A 101 -7.88 -7.56 -5.38
N PHE A 102 -7.41 -7.90 -4.18
CA PHE A 102 -8.30 -8.24 -3.06
C PHE A 102 -9.06 -7.02 -2.52
N MET A 103 -8.40 -5.87 -2.40
CA MET A 103 -8.99 -4.65 -1.85
C MET A 103 -10.09 -4.06 -2.74
N THR A 104 -10.12 -4.34 -4.03
CA THR A 104 -11.21 -3.83 -4.88
C THR A 104 -12.54 -4.47 -4.51
N ALA A 105 -12.55 -5.77 -4.18
CA ALA A 105 -13.74 -6.45 -3.68
C ALA A 105 -14.01 -6.10 -2.19
N ILE A 106 -13.00 -6.27 -1.34
CA ILE A 106 -13.12 -6.08 0.12
C ILE A 106 -13.45 -4.61 0.45
N GLY A 107 -12.78 -3.66 -0.19
CA GLY A 107 -13.03 -2.23 -0.01
C GLY A 107 -14.45 -1.83 -0.43
N GLY A 108 -14.99 -2.45 -1.49
CA GLY A 108 -16.38 -2.28 -1.88
C GLY A 108 -17.36 -2.74 -0.79
N TRP A 109 -17.14 -3.94 -0.22
CA TRP A 109 -17.98 -4.43 0.88
C TRP A 109 -17.87 -3.58 2.14
N ILE A 110 -16.66 -3.13 2.51
CA ILE A 110 -16.45 -2.24 3.66
C ILE A 110 -17.15 -0.89 3.42
N GLY A 111 -17.02 -0.31 2.22
CA GLY A 111 -17.63 0.97 1.89
C GLY A 111 -19.15 0.92 1.85
N GLN A 112 -19.73 -0.19 1.40
CA GLN A 112 -21.18 -0.40 1.35
C GLN A 112 -21.76 -0.89 2.70
N GLY A 113 -20.91 -1.37 3.61
CA GLY A 113 -21.34 -1.99 4.87
C GLY A 113 -22.07 -3.33 4.69
N ALA A 114 -22.01 -3.94 3.51
CA ALA A 114 -22.72 -5.17 3.17
C ALA A 114 -21.90 -6.03 2.20
N ILE A 115 -21.97 -7.36 2.38
CA ILE A 115 -21.39 -8.31 1.45
C ILE A 115 -22.45 -8.62 0.38
N ASN A 116 -22.19 -8.19 -0.85
CA ASN A 116 -23.06 -8.44 -1.99
C ASN A 116 -22.24 -8.65 -3.27
N TYR A 117 -22.91 -8.98 -4.38
CA TYR A 117 -22.26 -9.29 -5.64
C TYR A 117 -21.76 -8.05 -6.41
N ILE A 118 -22.19 -6.84 -6.05
CA ILE A 118 -21.94 -5.62 -6.83
C ILE A 118 -20.42 -5.36 -7.02
N PRO A 119 -19.56 -5.40 -5.99
CA PRO A 119 -18.11 -5.21 -6.17
C PRO A 119 -17.45 -6.26 -7.08
N ILE A 120 -18.04 -7.45 -7.20
CA ILE A 120 -17.54 -8.52 -8.08
C ILE A 120 -17.95 -8.25 -9.54
N GLY A 121 -19.21 -7.85 -9.76
CA GLY A 121 -19.71 -7.52 -11.10
C GLY A 121 -19.00 -6.32 -11.73
N GLU A 122 -18.64 -5.32 -10.92
CA GLU A 122 -17.94 -4.12 -11.36
C GLU A 122 -16.41 -4.21 -11.23
N PHE A 123 -15.90 -5.38 -10.84
CA PHE A 123 -14.50 -5.58 -10.48
C PHE A 123 -13.54 -5.10 -11.57
N LEU A 124 -13.70 -5.61 -12.80
CA LEU A 124 -12.79 -5.28 -13.90
C LEU A 124 -12.91 -3.83 -14.36
N ALA A 125 -14.04 -3.17 -14.11
CA ALA A 125 -14.22 -1.76 -14.41
C ALA A 125 -13.52 -0.86 -13.36
N LYS A 126 -13.55 -1.25 -12.09
CA LYS A 126 -13.01 -0.45 -10.97
C LYS A 126 -11.54 -0.76 -10.67
N TRP A 127 -11.14 -2.02 -10.78
CA TRP A 127 -9.82 -2.50 -10.37
C TRP A 127 -8.66 -1.77 -11.07
N PRO A 128 -8.64 -1.58 -12.41
CA PRO A 128 -7.52 -0.90 -13.07
C PRO A 128 -7.31 0.53 -12.58
N ARG A 129 -8.40 1.28 -12.37
CA ARG A 129 -8.38 2.63 -11.79
C ARG A 129 -7.84 2.61 -10.37
N ASN A 130 -8.38 1.73 -9.52
CA ASN A 130 -8.01 1.63 -8.11
C ASN A 130 -6.55 1.20 -7.95
N PHE A 131 -6.09 0.24 -8.75
CA PHE A 131 -4.70 -0.18 -8.84
C PHE A 131 -3.79 0.97 -9.26
N GLY A 132 -4.14 1.72 -10.30
CA GLY A 132 -3.35 2.86 -10.77
C GLY A 132 -3.16 3.93 -9.70
N ILE A 133 -4.25 4.32 -9.03
CA ILE A 133 -4.21 5.28 -7.92
C ILE A 133 -3.32 4.76 -6.79
N ALA A 134 -3.54 3.51 -6.37
CA ALA A 134 -2.77 2.90 -5.29
C ALA A 134 -1.28 2.81 -5.64
N PHE A 135 -0.95 2.42 -6.87
CA PHE A 135 0.44 2.27 -7.32
C PHE A 135 1.17 3.61 -7.36
N ILE A 136 0.52 4.67 -7.85
CA ILE A 136 1.09 6.02 -7.86
C ILE A 136 1.38 6.50 -6.43
N VAL A 137 0.41 6.37 -5.53
CA VAL A 137 0.58 6.81 -4.13
C VAL A 137 1.70 6.01 -3.45
N GLU A 138 1.73 4.68 -3.63
CA GLU A 138 2.74 3.82 -3.02
C GLU A 138 4.14 4.11 -3.55
N ALA A 139 4.31 4.16 -4.88
CA ALA A 139 5.60 4.32 -5.51
C ALA A 139 6.21 5.72 -5.29
N ILE A 140 5.39 6.77 -5.28
CA ILE A 140 5.85 8.16 -5.26
C ILE A 140 5.82 8.77 -3.85
N ILE A 141 4.88 8.36 -3.00
CA ILE A 141 4.64 9.02 -1.71
C ILE A 141 4.95 8.09 -0.54
N ALA A 142 4.18 7.00 -0.37
CA ALA A 142 4.23 6.20 0.85
C ALA A 142 5.57 5.49 1.04
N GLN A 143 6.05 4.76 0.01
CA GLN A 143 7.31 4.02 0.10
C GLN A 143 8.53 4.94 0.22
N PRO A 144 8.66 6.04 -0.56
CA PRO A 144 9.78 6.96 -0.38
C PRO A 144 9.82 7.61 1.01
N ILE A 145 8.68 8.05 1.55
CA ILE A 145 8.62 8.65 2.90
C ILE A 145 9.02 7.63 3.97
N ALA A 146 8.48 6.41 3.91
CA ALA A 146 8.80 5.37 4.89
C ALA A 146 10.28 4.97 4.84
N ARG A 147 10.87 4.88 3.64
CA ARG A 147 12.31 4.59 3.46
C ARG A 147 13.19 5.73 3.94
N TYR A 148 12.78 6.98 3.72
CA TYR A 148 13.48 8.15 4.22
C TYR A 148 13.46 8.20 5.75
N PHE A 149 12.32 7.87 6.37
CA PHE A 149 12.23 7.75 7.82
C PHE A 149 13.23 6.73 8.38
N LEU A 150 13.28 5.52 7.81
CA LEU A 150 14.26 4.50 8.21
C LEU A 150 15.71 4.97 8.03
N TYR A 151 16.00 5.66 6.92
CA TYR A 151 17.32 6.23 6.68
C TYR A 151 17.76 7.18 7.80
N ARG A 152 16.88 8.11 8.18
CA ARG A 152 17.12 9.07 9.26
C ARG A 152 17.24 8.39 10.62
N TYR A 153 16.42 7.38 10.87
CA TYR A 153 16.47 6.59 12.10
C TYR A 153 17.83 5.89 12.25
N HIS A 154 18.31 5.23 11.20
CA HIS A 154 19.59 4.52 11.25
C HIS A 154 20.80 5.45 11.36
N LEU A 155 20.81 6.57 10.62
CA LEU A 155 21.87 7.58 10.76
C LEU A 155 21.98 8.11 12.18
N THR A 156 20.84 8.38 12.82
CA THR A 156 20.80 8.88 14.20
C THR A 156 21.41 7.83 15.14
N LYS A 157 21.00 6.57 15.00
CA LYS A 157 21.49 5.49 15.84
C LYS A 157 23.00 5.25 15.70
N GLU A 158 23.52 5.27 14.48
CA GLU A 158 24.97 5.11 14.20
C GLU A 158 25.81 6.34 14.60
N THR A 159 25.19 7.48 14.91
CA THR A 159 25.89 8.69 15.41
C THR A 159 26.00 8.72 16.94
N PHE A 160 25.15 7.96 17.66
CA PHE A 160 25.10 7.90 19.12
C PHE A 160 25.61 6.56 19.70
N GLU A 161 26.09 5.65 18.86
CA GLU A 161 26.84 4.43 19.20
C GLU A 161 28.33 4.65 18.86
#